data_AF-A0AA92BAF4-F1
#
_entry.id   AF-A0AA92BAF4-F1
#
_cell.length_a   1.000
_cell.length_b   1.000
_cell.length_c   1.000
_cell.angle_alpha   90.00
_cell.angle_beta   90.00
_cell.angle_gamma   90.00
#
_symmetry.space_group_name_H-M   'P 1'
#
loop_
_entity.id
_entity.type
_entity.pdbx_description
1 polymer ?
#
loop_
_entity_poly.entity_id
_entity_poly.type
_entity_poly.pdbx_seq_one_letter_code
_entity_poly.pdbx_strand_id
1 'polypeptide(L)'
;PAECALRELEEEFSIRLEEPRIEWQRQYPSTSGSAPFAYFLVARLEDREFEAIRFGDEGQYWRLMEVDAYLAHAMAVPYLQSRLGDYLRERRRIGE
;
A
#
# COMPACT_ATOMS: atom_id res chain seq x y z
N PRO A 1 12.99 -5.10 -2.04
CA PRO A 1 11.84 -4.40 -1.37
C PRO A 1 10.49 -4.97 -1.83
N ALA A 2 10.29 -5.12 -3.15
CA ALA A 2 9.09 -5.73 -3.72
C ALA A 2 8.83 -7.15 -3.19
N GLU A 3 9.82 -8.05 -3.25
CA GLU A 3 9.70 -9.42 -2.72
C GLU A 3 9.25 -9.46 -1.24
N CYS A 4 9.80 -8.57 -0.41
CA CYS A 4 9.40 -8.48 1.01
C CYS A 4 7.95 -8.04 1.16
N ALA A 5 7.54 -6.98 0.44
CA ALA A 5 6.18 -6.47 0.49
C ALA A 5 5.15 -7.47 -0.06
N LEU A 6 5.51 -8.24 -1.09
CA LEU A 6 4.65 -9.29 -1.65
C LEU A 6 4.49 -10.47 -0.69
N ARG A 7 5.56 -10.87 0.00
CA ARG A 7 5.50 -11.89 1.04
C ARG A 7 4.63 -11.45 2.22
N GLU A 8 4.81 -10.23 2.72
CA GLU A 8 3.99 -9.66 3.80
C GLU A 8 2.51 -9.56 3.40
N LEU A 9 2.22 -9.14 2.16
CA LEU A 9 0.85 -9.09 1.64
C LEU A 9 0.17 -10.47 1.63
N GLU A 10 0.93 -11.52 1.32
CA GLU A 10 0.43 -12.90 1.40
C GLU A 10 0.23 -13.34 2.85
N GLU A 11 1.18 -13.08 3.74
CA GLU A 11 1.10 -13.46 5.16
C GLU A 11 -0.06 -12.77 5.90
N GLU A 12 -0.26 -11.47 5.65
CA GLU A 12 -1.25 -10.66 6.38
C GLU A 12 -2.65 -10.73 5.77
N PHE A 13 -2.75 -10.79 4.44
CA PHE A 13 -4.03 -10.68 3.72
C PHE A 13 -4.36 -11.88 2.82
N SER A 14 -3.48 -12.88 2.71
CA SER A 14 -3.63 -14.02 1.79
C SER A 14 -3.71 -13.60 0.31
N ILE A 15 -3.23 -12.41 -0.05
CA ILE A 15 -3.23 -11.93 -1.43
C ILE A 15 -1.87 -12.22 -2.07
N ARG A 16 -1.90 -12.92 -3.20
CA ARG A 16 -0.72 -13.14 -4.04
C ARG A 16 -0.73 -12.22 -5.24
N LEU A 17 0.33 -11.43 -5.39
CA LEU A 17 0.59 -10.60 -6.56
C LEU A 17 1.95 -10.92 -7.15
N GLU A 18 2.04 -10.81 -8.46
CA GLU A 18 3.32 -10.85 -9.16
C GLU A 18 3.96 -9.45 -9.16
N GLU A 19 5.28 -9.38 -9.04
CA GLU A 19 6.04 -8.12 -9.00
C GLU A 19 5.71 -7.13 -10.14
N PRO A 20 5.47 -7.54 -11.40
CA PRO A 20 5.09 -6.62 -12.47
C PRO A 20 3.79 -5.86 -12.25
N ARG A 21 2.94 -6.27 -11.29
CA ARG A 21 1.72 -5.55 -10.93
C ARG A 21 1.95 -4.37 -10.00
N ILE A 22 3.15 -4.24 -9.45
CA ILE A 22 3.56 -3.05 -8.70
C ILE A 22 3.79 -1.95 -9.73
N GLU A 23 2.86 -1.01 -9.81
CA GLU A 23 2.93 0.07 -10.80
C GLU A 23 3.74 1.27 -10.31
N TRP A 24 4.01 1.34 -9.00
CA TRP A 24 4.77 2.43 -8.43
C TRP A 24 5.48 2.01 -7.15
N GLN A 25 6.70 2.51 -6.96
CA GLN A 25 7.43 2.37 -5.72
C GLN A 25 8.31 3.59 -5.47
N ARG A 26 8.49 3.95 -4.19
CA ARG A 26 9.41 5.02 -3.81
C ARG A 26 9.98 4.81 -2.43
N GLN A 27 11.24 5.22 -2.29
CA GLN A 27 11.97 5.21 -1.03
C GLN A 27 11.72 6.52 -0.27
N TYR A 28 11.52 6.40 1.04
CA TYR A 28 11.34 7.50 1.98
C TYR A 28 12.27 7.35 3.18
N PRO A 29 12.61 8.44 3.87
CA PRO A 29 13.22 8.35 5.20
C PRO A 29 12.33 7.50 6.11
N SER A 30 12.96 6.64 6.91
CA SER A 30 12.21 5.81 7.85
C SER A 30 11.51 6.69 8.88
N THR A 31 10.25 6.37 9.16
CA THR A 31 9.43 7.04 10.18
C THR A 31 9.48 6.30 11.52
N SER A 32 10.07 5.10 11.56
CA SER A 32 10.14 4.24 12.75
C SER A 32 11.21 3.15 12.60
N GLY A 33 11.84 2.76 13.71
CA GLY A 33 12.81 1.66 13.74
C GLY A 33 14.26 2.07 13.45
N SER A 34 15.16 1.09 13.39
CA SER A 34 16.61 1.28 13.22
C SER A 34 17.05 1.41 11.76
N ALA A 35 16.18 1.10 10.80
CA ALA A 35 16.49 1.22 9.39
C ALA A 35 16.48 2.71 8.93
N PRO A 36 17.40 3.14 8.07
CA PRO A 36 17.47 4.54 7.62
C PRO A 36 16.34 4.90 6.63
N PHE A 37 15.76 3.91 5.94
CA PHE A 37 14.76 4.13 4.90
C PHE A 37 13.62 3.11 4.96
N ALA A 38 12.47 3.51 4.43
CA ALA A 38 11.31 2.67 4.20
C ALA A 38 10.86 2.79 2.74
N TYR A 39 10.22 1.74 2.20
CA TYR A 39 9.64 1.76 0.85
C TYR A 39 8.12 1.84 0.95
N PHE A 40 7.51 2.61 0.04
CA PHE A 40 6.06 2.59 -0.20
C PHE A 40 5.84 2.09 -1.61
N LEU A 41 5.00 1.07 -1.75
CA LEU A 41 4.72 0.40 -3.01
C LEU A 41 3.22 0.48 -3.27
N VAL A 42 2.84 0.62 -4.54
CA VAL A 42 1.44 0.66 -4.98
C VAL A 42 1.26 -0.38 -6.08
N ALA A 43 0.28 -1.25 -5.89
CA ALA A 43 -0.20 -2.18 -6.89
C ALA A 43 -1.72 -2.00 -7.04
N ARG A 44 -2.26 -2.34 -8.20
CA ARG A 44 -3.71 -2.48 -8.36
C ARG A 44 -4.11 -3.89 -8.00
N LEU A 45 -5.25 -4.01 -7.33
CA LEU A 45 -5.93 -5.26 -7.06
C LEU A 45 -7.18 -5.36 -7.93
N GLU A 46 -7.59 -6.59 -8.23
CA GLU A 46 -8.84 -6.96 -8.89
C GLU A 46 -9.87 -7.42 -7.86
N ASP A 47 -11.15 -7.36 -8.19
CA ASP A 47 -12.25 -7.70 -7.26
C ASP A 47 -12.09 -9.09 -6.62
N ARG A 48 -11.62 -10.07 -7.38
CA ARG A 48 -11.34 -11.43 -6.89
C ARG A 48 -10.30 -11.49 -5.76
N GLU A 49 -9.34 -10.56 -5.75
CA GLU A 49 -8.30 -10.51 -4.71
C GLU A 49 -8.87 -9.94 -3.42
N PHE A 50 -9.81 -9.00 -3.51
CA PHE A 50 -10.50 -8.47 -2.33
C PHE A 50 -11.43 -9.50 -1.68
N GLU A 51 -12.13 -10.30 -2.49
CA GLU A 51 -12.98 -11.39 -1.98
C GLU A 51 -12.18 -12.52 -1.31
N ALA A 52 -10.91 -12.67 -1.69
CA ALA A 52 -10.02 -13.68 -1.15
C ALA A 52 -9.33 -13.26 0.17
N ILE A 53 -9.53 -12.02 0.64
CA ILE A 53 -8.82 -11.52 1.82
C ILE A 53 -9.17 -12.34 3.06
N ARG A 54 -8.13 -12.90 3.66
CA ARG A 54 -8.19 -13.56 4.96
C ARG A 54 -7.04 -13.05 5.80
N PHE A 55 -7.37 -12.56 6.99
CA PHE A 55 -6.35 -12.08 7.92
C PHE A 55 -5.44 -13.19 8.40
N GLY A 56 -4.15 -12.86 8.49
CA GLY A 56 -3.21 -13.51 9.37
C GLY A 56 -3.51 -13.27 10.85
N ASP A 57 -2.50 -13.38 11.69
CA ASP A 57 -2.59 -13.25 13.14
C ASP A 57 -2.42 -11.80 13.66
N GLU A 58 -1.92 -10.88 12.84
CA GLU A 58 -1.66 -9.48 13.24
C GLU A 58 -2.86 -8.55 13.02
N GLY A 59 -3.77 -8.88 12.10
CA GLY A 59 -4.90 -8.02 11.68
C GLY A 59 -6.16 -8.20 12.53
N GLN A 60 -6.82 -7.08 12.90
CA GLN A 60 -8.11 -7.10 13.62
C GLN A 60 -9.32 -6.75 12.74
N TYR A 61 -9.17 -5.76 11.85
CA TYR A 61 -10.25 -5.28 10.97
C TYR A 61 -9.69 -4.58 9.73
N TRP A 62 -10.40 -4.70 8.61
CA TRP A 62 -10.07 -4.05 7.35
C TRP A 62 -11.34 -3.63 6.64
N ARG A 63 -11.20 -2.64 5.79
CA ARG A 63 -12.23 -2.22 4.84
C ARG A 63 -11.55 -1.60 3.64
N LEU A 64 -12.19 -1.76 2.49
CA LEU A 64 -11.91 -0.89 1.36
C LEU A 64 -12.40 0.53 1.67
N MET A 65 -11.67 1.49 1.15
CA MET A 65 -11.97 2.91 1.30
C MET A 65 -11.64 3.61 0.00
N GLU A 66 -12.52 4.52 -0.40
CA GLU A 66 -12.21 5.45 -1.48
C GLU A 66 -10.93 6.24 -1.15
N VAL A 67 -10.09 6.45 -2.15
CA VAL A 67 -8.79 7.11 -1.98
C VAL A 67 -8.96 8.50 -1.36
N ASP A 68 -9.94 9.28 -1.84
CA ASP A 68 -10.21 10.62 -1.31
C ASP A 68 -10.71 10.58 0.14
N ALA A 69 -11.48 9.55 0.51
CA ALA A 69 -11.93 9.36 1.89
C ALA A 69 -10.76 9.02 2.82
N TYR A 70 -9.81 8.21 2.37
CA TYR A 70 -8.59 7.89 3.15
C TYR A 70 -7.70 9.13 3.34
N LEU A 71 -7.50 9.91 2.29
CA LEU A 71 -6.69 11.14 2.35
C LEU A 71 -7.30 12.21 3.25
N ALA A 72 -8.62 12.20 3.46
CA ALA A 72 -9.30 13.10 4.38
C ALA A 72 -9.49 12.51 5.80
N HIS A 73 -9.11 11.25 6.03
CA HIS A 73 -9.41 10.56 7.28
C HIS A 73 -8.54 11.04 8.45
N ALA A 74 -9.15 11.64 9.47
CA ALA A 74 -8.43 12.25 10.60
C ALA A 74 -7.57 11.26 11.42
N MET A 75 -7.94 9.98 11.43
CA MET A 75 -7.18 8.92 12.12
C MET A 75 -6.18 8.19 11.22
N ALA A 76 -6.09 8.53 9.93
CA ALA A 76 -5.10 7.90 9.06
C ALA A 76 -3.69 8.39 9.40
N VAL A 77 -2.70 7.53 9.16
CA VAL A 77 -1.31 7.83 9.47
C VAL A 77 -0.81 8.94 8.52
N PRO A 78 -0.41 10.13 9.02
CA PRO A 78 -0.18 11.30 8.15
C PRO A 78 0.89 11.08 7.07
N TYR A 79 1.96 10.34 7.38
CA TYR A 79 3.00 10.08 6.38
C TYR A 79 2.50 9.14 5.27
N LEU A 80 1.60 8.20 5.55
CA LEU A 80 1.02 7.33 4.52
C LEU A 80 0.11 8.13 3.58
N GLN A 81 -0.66 9.09 4.12
CA GLN A 81 -1.45 10.03 3.31
C GLN A 81 -0.56 10.85 2.37
N SER A 82 0.56 11.39 2.88
CA SER A 82 1.52 12.12 2.05
C SER A 82 2.09 11.26 0.92
N ARG A 83 2.51 10.02 1.23
CA ARG A 83 3.12 9.10 0.24
C ARG A 83 2.11 8.67 -0.84
N LEU A 84 0.86 8.44 -0.45
CA LEU A 84 -0.22 8.16 -1.40
C LEU A 84 -0.50 9.38 -2.29
N GLY A 85 -0.46 10.58 -1.72
CA GLY A 85 -0.59 11.84 -2.47
C GLY A 85 0.53 12.03 -3.52
N ASP A 86 1.76 11.62 -3.21
CA ASP A 86 2.88 11.64 -4.17
C ASP A 86 2.59 10.74 -5.38
N TYR A 87 2.19 9.50 -5.13
CA TYR A 87 1.79 8.57 -6.19
C TYR A 87 0.66 9.12 -7.06
N LEU A 88 -0.41 9.68 -6.46
CA LEU A 88 -1.55 10.23 -7.22
C LEU A 88 -1.16 11.44 -8.08
N ARG A 89 -0.23 12.28 -7.60
CA ARG A 89 0.30 13.40 -8.38
C ARG A 89 1.14 12.92 -9.56
N GLU A 90 1.97 11.90 -9.36
CA GLU A 90 2.80 11.34 -10.43
C GLU A 90 1.96 10.59 -11.46
N ARG A 91 0.99 9.78 -11.02
CA ARG A 91 0.07 9.06 -11.91
C ARG A 91 -0.75 10.00 -12.80
N ARG A 92 -1.21 11.15 -12.27
CA ARG A 92 -1.91 12.17 -13.07
C ARG A 92 -1.05 12.73 -14.20
N ARG A 93 0.27 12.85 -14.00
CA ARG A 93 1.21 13.34 -15.03
C ARG A 93 1.51 12.32 -16.14
N ILE A 94 1.25 11.04 -15.90
CA ILE A 94 1.48 9.96 -16.89
C ILE A 94 0.21 9.72 -17.73
N GLY A 95 -0.96 10.12 -17.22
CA GLY A 95 -2.25 10.00 -17.91
C GLY A 95 -2.64 11.21 -18.76
N GLU A 96 -1.80 12.24 -18.83
CA GLU A 96 -1.90 13.39 -19.74
C GLU A 96 -0.97 13.19 -20.95
#